data_AF-A0A3C1S482-F1
#
_entry.id   AF-A0A3C1S482-F1
#
_cell.length_a   1.000
_cell.length_b   1.000
_cell.length_c   1.000
_cell.angle_alpha   90.00
_cell.angle_beta   90.00
_cell.angle_gamma   90.00
#
_symmetry.space_group_name_H-M   'P 1'
#
loop_
_entity.id
_entity.type
_entity.pdbx_description
1 polymer ?
#
loop_
_entity_poly.entity_id
_entity_poly.type
_entity_poly.pdbx_seq_one_letter_code
_entity_poly.pdbx_strand_id
1 'polypeptide(L)'
;SYVELTLYNNSPSFNWTLNFRNQVYDEMLAEGENMTAYDRNNLMDAEYDESELCFIADEKIKSFQLDAAREAGVFHHLITLPTYHTTALHMNDLTEGYFGEMGMLAYVKGVQRQEIRKGVSCVKHQRMAGSDLGDDHKTFFAGDNALKAGGSKNTSNQFEVKKVIKKTTKKETAIA
;
A
#
# COMPACT_ATOMS: atom_id res chain seq x y z
N SER A 1 3.98 -15.80 37.18
CA SER A 1 3.40 -16.50 36.02
C SER A 1 4.09 -15.96 34.78
N TYR A 2 4.66 -16.82 33.94
CA TYR A 2 5.11 -16.41 32.61
C TYR A 2 3.87 -16.34 31.72
N VAL A 3 3.65 -15.20 31.07
CA VAL A 3 2.65 -15.09 30.00
C VAL A 3 3.34 -15.62 28.76
N GLU A 4 2.87 -16.76 28.23
CA GLU A 4 3.31 -17.23 26.91
C GLU A 4 2.74 -16.28 25.87
N LEU A 5 3.62 -15.48 25.26
CA LEU A 5 3.29 -14.58 24.18
C LEU A 5 3.42 -15.34 22.86
N THR A 6 2.32 -15.43 22.10
CA THR A 6 2.26 -16.21 20.84
C THR A 6 2.53 -15.35 19.60
N LEU A 7 3.43 -15.80 18.73
CA LEU A 7 3.57 -15.31 17.35
C LEU A 7 2.52 -15.98 16.46
N TYR A 8 1.82 -15.23 15.61
CA TYR A 8 0.85 -15.78 14.66
C TYR A 8 1.17 -15.38 13.22
N ASN A 9 1.33 -16.39 12.36
CA ASN A 9 1.41 -16.21 10.92
C ASN A 9 0.00 -16.15 10.32
N ASN A 10 -0.42 -14.96 9.91
CA ASN A 10 -1.60 -14.73 9.10
C ASN A 10 -1.30 -15.21 7.67
N SER A 11 -1.36 -16.52 7.45
CA SER A 11 -0.81 -17.14 6.26
C SER A 11 -1.47 -16.61 4.97
N PRO A 12 -0.70 -16.24 3.93
CA PRO A 12 -1.25 -15.90 2.62
C PRO A 12 -1.78 -17.14 1.87
N SER A 13 -1.41 -18.35 2.29
CA SER A 13 -1.91 -19.60 1.69
C SER A 13 -3.28 -20.00 2.23
N PHE A 14 -3.77 -19.31 3.27
CA PHE A 14 -5.10 -19.50 3.80
C PHE A 14 -6.09 -18.74 2.92
N ASN A 15 -7.15 -19.41 2.45
CA ASN A 15 -8.21 -18.71 1.74
C ASN A 15 -9.10 -17.97 2.75
N TRP A 16 -8.73 -16.74 3.10
CA TRP A 16 -9.39 -15.92 4.12
C TRP A 16 -10.89 -15.78 3.87
N THR A 17 -11.26 -15.31 2.67
CA THR A 17 -12.67 -15.07 2.34
C THR A 17 -13.49 -16.36 2.43
N LEU A 18 -13.05 -17.46 1.81
CA LEU A 18 -13.81 -18.71 1.86
C LEU A 18 -13.95 -19.23 3.30
N ASN A 19 -12.88 -19.20 4.10
CA ASN A 19 -12.95 -19.71 5.47
C ASN A 19 -13.88 -18.87 6.34
N PHE A 20 -13.80 -17.54 6.27
CA PHE A 20 -14.67 -16.66 7.06
C PHE A 20 -16.11 -16.70 6.55
N ARG A 21 -16.35 -16.76 5.24
CA ARG A 21 -17.71 -16.97 4.70
C ARG A 21 -18.30 -18.30 5.15
N ASN A 22 -17.52 -19.39 5.24
CA ASN A 22 -18.00 -20.64 5.83
C ASN A 22 -18.36 -20.49 7.31
N GLN A 23 -17.52 -19.83 8.11
CA GLN A 23 -17.82 -19.59 9.53
C GLN A 23 -19.10 -18.77 9.70
N VAL A 24 -19.26 -17.68 8.95
CA VAL A 24 -20.45 -16.84 8.99
C VAL A 24 -21.67 -17.60 8.49
N TYR A 25 -21.55 -18.41 7.43
CA TYR A 25 -22.66 -19.24 6.95
C TYR A 25 -23.17 -20.17 8.06
N ASP A 26 -22.26 -20.84 8.76
CA ASP A 26 -22.61 -21.76 9.85
C ASP A 26 -23.21 -21.01 11.05
N GLU A 27 -22.74 -19.79 11.36
CA GLU A 27 -23.31 -18.91 12.39
C GLU A 27 -24.73 -18.43 12.04
N MET A 28 -24.93 -17.89 10.83
CA MET A 28 -26.24 -17.44 10.34
C MET A 28 -27.25 -18.60 10.31
N LEU A 29 -26.81 -19.78 9.87
CA LEU A 29 -27.64 -20.99 9.89
C LEU A 29 -28.05 -21.37 11.32
N ALA A 30 -27.14 -21.25 12.29
CA ALA A 30 -27.42 -21.54 13.70
C ALA A 30 -28.37 -20.50 14.33
N GLU A 31 -28.34 -19.26 13.86
CA GLU A 31 -29.25 -18.17 14.25
C GLU A 31 -30.64 -18.30 13.59
N GLY A 32 -30.80 -19.21 12.63
CA GLY A 32 -32.06 -19.50 11.96
C GLY A 32 -32.33 -18.62 10.73
N GLU A 33 -31.29 -17.98 10.19
CA GLU A 33 -31.39 -17.19 8.97
C GLU A 33 -31.71 -18.03 7.73
N ASN A 34 -32.34 -17.41 6.73
CA ASN A 34 -32.70 -18.10 5.50
C ASN A 34 -31.49 -18.24 4.56
N MET A 35 -30.89 -19.43 4.54
CA MET A 35 -29.68 -19.69 3.76
C MET A 35 -29.93 -20.11 2.30
N THR A 36 -31.18 -20.11 1.81
CA THR A 36 -31.49 -20.56 0.44
C THR A 36 -30.87 -19.70 -0.65
N ALA A 37 -30.50 -18.46 -0.33
CA ALA A 37 -29.81 -17.55 -1.24
C ALA A 37 -28.31 -17.89 -1.43
N TYR A 38 -27.74 -18.80 -0.62
CA TYR A 38 -26.31 -19.07 -0.59
C TYR A 38 -26.02 -20.55 -0.90
N ASP A 39 -25.20 -20.82 -1.93
CA ASP A 39 -24.65 -22.17 -2.14
C ASP A 39 -23.39 -22.36 -1.29
N ARG A 40 -23.48 -23.26 -0.31
CA ARG A 40 -22.37 -23.60 0.60
C ARG A 40 -21.11 -24.10 -0.12
N ASN A 41 -21.24 -24.69 -1.31
CA ASN A 41 -20.09 -25.17 -2.07
C ASN A 41 -19.45 -24.07 -2.94
N ASN A 42 -20.11 -22.92 -3.10
CA ASN A 42 -19.68 -21.85 -3.98
C ASN A 42 -19.53 -20.48 -3.26
N LEU A 43 -19.31 -20.48 -1.95
CA LEU A 43 -19.26 -19.24 -1.16
C LEU A 43 -18.12 -18.29 -1.54
N MET A 44 -17.18 -18.67 -2.40
CA MET A 44 -16.11 -17.79 -2.88
C MET A 44 -16.47 -17.00 -4.15
N ASP A 45 -17.67 -17.24 -4.70
CA ASP A 45 -18.12 -16.59 -5.91
C ASP A 45 -18.31 -15.07 -5.72
N ALA A 46 -18.09 -14.32 -6.80
CA ALA A 46 -18.24 -12.87 -6.85
C ALA A 46 -19.70 -12.44 -6.74
N GLU A 47 -20.67 -13.31 -7.05
CA GLU A 47 -22.10 -13.04 -6.86
C GLU A 47 -22.45 -12.67 -5.40
N TYR A 48 -21.63 -13.11 -4.45
CA TYR A 48 -21.82 -12.83 -3.02
C TYR A 48 -21.06 -11.61 -2.51
N ASP A 49 -20.27 -10.90 -3.33
CA ASP A 49 -19.40 -9.80 -2.85
C ASP A 49 -20.17 -8.61 -2.25
N GLU A 50 -21.44 -8.44 -2.63
CA GLU A 50 -22.34 -7.41 -2.07
C GLU A 50 -23.40 -7.99 -1.11
N SER A 51 -23.26 -9.25 -0.72
CA SER A 51 -24.21 -9.91 0.18
C SER A 51 -23.93 -9.63 1.65
N GLU A 52 -24.96 -9.80 2.49
CA GLU A 52 -24.83 -9.72 3.95
C GLU A 52 -23.78 -10.69 4.50
N LEU A 53 -23.73 -11.92 3.97
CA LEU A 53 -22.71 -12.91 4.28
C LEU A 53 -21.29 -12.33 4.09
N CYS A 54 -21.04 -11.64 2.98
CA CYS A 54 -19.74 -11.04 2.70
C CYS A 54 -19.42 -9.90 3.66
N PHE A 55 -20.37 -9.00 3.91
CA PHE A 55 -20.14 -7.88 4.84
C PHE A 55 -19.78 -8.36 6.25
N ILE A 56 -20.47 -9.38 6.77
CA ILE A 56 -20.18 -9.94 8.09
C ILE A 56 -18.82 -10.66 8.08
N ALA A 57 -18.52 -11.43 7.04
CA ALA A 57 -17.23 -12.11 6.90
C ALA A 57 -16.06 -11.13 6.85
N ASP A 58 -16.19 -10.04 6.11
CA ASP A 58 -15.17 -8.99 5.99
C ASP A 58 -14.96 -8.23 7.30
N GLU A 59 -16.03 -7.94 8.07
CA GLU A 59 -15.87 -7.33 9.39
C GLU A 59 -15.14 -8.26 10.37
N LYS A 60 -15.36 -9.58 10.30
CA LYS A 60 -14.59 -10.56 11.09
C LYS A 60 -13.13 -10.66 10.64
N ILE A 61 -12.85 -10.64 9.33
CA ILE A 61 -11.47 -10.62 8.81
C ILE A 61 -10.74 -9.36 9.30
N LYS A 62 -11.43 -8.21 9.27
CA LYS A 62 -10.91 -6.93 9.72
C LYS A 62 -10.63 -6.90 11.22
N SER A 63 -11.48 -7.51 12.05
CA SER A 63 -11.28 -7.58 13.50
C SER A 63 -10.31 -8.68 13.93
N PHE A 64 -10.00 -9.64 13.05
CA PHE A 64 -9.23 -10.86 13.35
C PHE A 64 -7.97 -10.62 14.19
N GLN A 65 -7.12 -9.67 13.81
CA GLN A 65 -5.87 -9.43 14.53
C GLN A 65 -6.11 -8.88 15.94
N LEU A 66 -7.08 -7.98 16.08
CA LEU A 66 -7.44 -7.39 17.37
C LEU A 66 -8.06 -8.44 18.29
N ASP A 67 -8.97 -9.26 17.77
CA ASP A 67 -9.62 -10.32 18.53
C ASP A 67 -8.63 -11.42 18.90
N ALA A 68 -7.73 -11.83 17.99
CA ALA A 68 -6.69 -12.81 18.30
C ALA A 68 -5.70 -12.30 19.37
N ALA A 69 -5.38 -11.00 19.36
CA ALA A 69 -4.56 -10.40 20.41
C ALA A 69 -5.28 -10.37 21.77
N ARG A 70 -6.57 -10.01 21.78
CA ARG A 70 -7.39 -9.89 23.01
C ARG A 70 -7.72 -11.25 23.62
N GLU A 71 -8.18 -12.20 22.81
CA GLU A 71 -8.76 -13.47 23.26
C GLU A 71 -7.74 -14.62 23.29
N ALA A 72 -6.76 -14.62 22.39
CA ALA A 72 -5.79 -15.71 22.23
C ALA A 72 -4.35 -15.34 22.61
N GLY A 73 -4.11 -14.11 23.09
CA GLY A 73 -2.79 -13.66 23.54
C GLY A 73 -1.75 -13.56 22.42
N VAL A 74 -2.19 -13.37 21.17
CA VAL A 74 -1.28 -13.13 20.05
C VAL A 74 -0.64 -11.75 20.19
N PHE A 75 0.68 -11.70 20.38
CA PHE A 75 1.39 -10.43 20.55
C PHE A 75 2.00 -9.89 19.26
N HIS A 76 2.25 -10.76 18.30
CA HIS A 76 2.90 -10.39 17.05
C HIS A 76 2.24 -11.09 15.87
N HIS A 77 1.70 -10.26 14.97
CA HIS A 77 1.12 -10.68 13.71
C HIS A 77 2.11 -10.44 12.59
N LEU A 78 2.30 -11.46 11.75
CA LEU A 78 3.01 -11.32 10.48
C LEU A 78 2.21 -11.97 9.36
N ILE A 79 2.44 -11.53 8.14
CA ILE A 79 2.06 -12.28 6.94
C ILE A 79 3.38 -12.76 6.35
N THR A 80 3.52 -14.06 6.09
CA THR A 80 4.67 -14.58 5.35
C THR A 80 4.58 -14.21 3.88
N LEU A 81 5.70 -13.83 3.25
CA LEU A 81 5.79 -13.54 1.80
C LEU A 81 4.77 -12.53 1.20
N PRO A 82 4.28 -11.49 1.92
CA PRO A 82 3.29 -10.56 1.35
C PRO A 82 3.87 -9.82 0.15
N THR A 83 5.15 -9.46 0.23
CA THR A 83 5.87 -8.76 -0.84
C THR A 83 5.99 -9.58 -2.11
N TYR A 84 6.10 -10.90 -2.02
CA TYR A 84 6.14 -11.79 -3.18
C TYR A 84 4.84 -11.67 -4.00
N HIS A 85 3.70 -11.81 -3.33
CA HIS A 85 2.39 -11.72 -3.98
C HIS A 85 2.11 -10.31 -4.51
N THR A 86 2.38 -9.26 -3.72
CA THR A 86 2.11 -7.88 -4.17
C THR A 86 2.98 -7.48 -5.36
N THR A 87 4.24 -7.92 -5.40
CA THR A 87 5.13 -7.62 -6.53
C THR A 87 4.70 -8.40 -7.78
N ALA A 88 4.35 -9.69 -7.64
CA ALA A 88 3.89 -10.49 -8.76
C ALA A 88 2.60 -9.93 -9.39
N LEU A 89 1.59 -9.61 -8.57
CA LEU A 89 0.34 -9.01 -9.04
C LEU A 89 0.59 -7.65 -9.70
N HIS A 90 1.36 -6.78 -9.05
CA HIS A 90 1.66 -5.45 -9.61
C HIS A 90 2.36 -5.54 -10.97
N MET A 91 3.30 -6.49 -11.13
CA MET A 91 3.99 -6.69 -12.40
C MET A 91 3.08 -7.29 -13.46
N ASN A 92 2.16 -8.20 -13.10
CA ASN A 92 1.14 -8.73 -14.01
C ASN A 92 0.29 -7.59 -14.59
N ASP A 93 -0.33 -6.79 -13.73
CA ASP A 93 -1.27 -5.74 -14.13
C ASP A 93 -0.56 -4.63 -14.94
N LEU A 94 0.67 -4.28 -14.52
CA LEU A 94 1.47 -3.29 -15.26
C LEU A 94 1.85 -3.81 -16.65
N THR A 95 2.27 -5.08 -16.77
CA THR A 95 2.68 -5.68 -18.04
C THR A 95 1.49 -5.76 -19.00
N GLU A 96 0.34 -6.21 -18.52
CA GLU A 96 -0.91 -6.26 -19.30
C GLU A 96 -1.28 -4.88 -19.84
N GLY A 97 -1.31 -3.85 -18.99
CA GLY A 97 -1.64 -2.49 -19.43
C GLY A 97 -0.56 -1.87 -20.34
N TYR A 98 0.71 -2.05 -20.01
CA TYR A 98 1.83 -1.40 -20.71
C TYR A 98 2.07 -1.96 -22.10
N PHE A 99 1.93 -3.27 -22.28
CA PHE A 99 2.06 -3.90 -23.60
C PHE A 99 0.71 -4.07 -24.32
N GLY A 100 -0.40 -3.82 -23.62
CA GLY A 100 -1.74 -3.66 -24.22
C GLY A 100 -1.98 -2.25 -24.76
N GLU A 101 -3.26 -1.88 -24.85
CA GLU A 101 -3.67 -0.62 -25.49
C GLU A 101 -3.27 0.64 -24.70
N MET A 102 -3.04 0.53 -23.39
CA MET A 102 -2.75 1.70 -22.55
C MET A 102 -1.32 2.22 -22.75
N GLY A 103 -0.37 1.36 -23.12
CA GLY A 103 1.02 1.77 -23.29
C GLY A 103 1.60 2.45 -22.03
N MET A 104 2.33 3.54 -22.25
CA MET A 104 2.89 4.38 -21.16
C MET A 104 1.85 4.88 -20.15
N LEU A 105 0.56 4.99 -20.53
CA LEU A 105 -0.48 5.46 -19.61
C LEU A 105 -0.69 4.48 -18.44
N ALA A 106 -0.47 3.18 -18.63
CA ALA A 106 -0.53 2.18 -17.55
C ALA A 106 0.46 2.52 -16.43
N TYR A 107 1.71 2.76 -16.77
CA TYR A 107 2.76 3.17 -15.83
C TYR A 107 2.45 4.52 -15.18
N VAL A 108 2.09 5.53 -15.97
CA VAL A 108 1.85 6.89 -15.45
C VAL A 108 0.65 6.92 -14.49
N LYS A 109 -0.46 6.23 -14.83
CA LYS A 109 -1.69 6.21 -14.02
C LYS A 109 -1.56 5.31 -12.79
N GLY A 110 -1.00 4.11 -12.95
CA GLY A 110 -0.91 3.10 -11.90
C GLY A 110 0.25 3.31 -10.93
N VAL A 111 1.38 3.86 -11.40
CA VAL A 111 2.61 4.01 -10.60
C VAL A 111 2.89 5.49 -10.34
N GLN A 112 3.32 6.23 -11.35
CA GLN A 112 3.93 7.55 -11.17
C GLN A 112 2.99 8.56 -10.48
N ARG A 113 1.74 8.68 -10.94
CA ARG A 113 0.76 9.59 -10.31
C ARG A 113 0.41 9.16 -8.89
N GLN A 114 0.39 7.86 -8.61
CA GLN A 114 0.10 7.35 -7.26
C GLN A 114 1.24 7.65 -6.30
N GLU A 115 2.50 7.41 -6.71
CA GLU A 115 3.68 7.74 -5.90
C GLU A 115 3.72 9.23 -5.54
N ILE A 116 3.50 10.11 -6.53
CA ILE A 116 3.48 11.56 -6.31
C ILE A 116 2.39 11.96 -5.31
N ARG A 117 1.16 11.43 -5.46
CA ARG A 117 0.02 11.78 -4.60
C ARG A 117 0.15 11.24 -3.18
N LYS A 118 0.71 10.04 -3.03
CA LYS A 118 0.95 9.39 -1.74
C LYS A 118 2.25 9.84 -1.08
N GLY A 119 3.08 10.65 -1.75
CA GLY A 119 4.36 11.12 -1.23
C GLY A 119 5.42 10.03 -1.12
N VAL A 120 5.33 8.98 -1.95
CA VAL A 120 6.31 7.88 -1.95
C VAL A 120 7.64 8.40 -2.51
N SER A 121 8.71 8.26 -1.74
CA SER A 121 10.03 8.81 -2.09
C SER A 121 10.67 8.16 -3.31
N CYS A 122 10.23 6.96 -3.69
CA CYS A 122 10.70 6.21 -4.85
C CYS A 122 10.57 6.95 -6.19
N VAL A 123 9.66 7.93 -6.31
CA VAL A 123 9.58 8.79 -7.51
C VAL A 123 10.91 9.53 -7.76
N LYS A 124 11.65 9.83 -6.67
CA LYS A 124 13.02 10.35 -6.69
C LYS A 124 14.01 9.20 -6.53
N HIS A 125 13.90 8.19 -7.39
CA HIS A 125 14.69 6.96 -7.29
C HIS A 125 16.20 7.20 -7.27
N GLN A 126 16.70 8.23 -7.96
CA GLN A 126 18.13 8.60 -7.91
C GLN A 126 18.57 8.98 -6.49
N ARG A 127 17.83 9.89 -5.85
CA ARG A 127 18.04 10.27 -4.45
C ARG A 127 17.92 9.09 -3.50
N MET A 128 16.92 8.22 -3.70
CA MET A 128 16.73 7.02 -2.89
C MET A 128 17.86 6.00 -3.07
N ALA A 129 18.48 5.93 -4.25
CA ALA A 129 19.67 5.13 -4.52
C ALA A 129 20.97 5.78 -4.02
N GLY A 130 20.89 6.95 -3.36
CA GLY A 130 22.04 7.64 -2.78
C GLY A 130 22.88 8.45 -3.76
N SER A 131 22.36 8.78 -4.96
CA SER A 131 23.09 9.58 -5.95
C SER A 131 23.55 10.93 -5.39
N ASP A 132 22.69 11.57 -4.58
CA ASP A 132 22.95 12.91 -4.02
C ASP A 132 24.08 12.85 -2.99
N LEU A 133 24.12 11.80 -2.16
CA LEU A 133 25.22 11.57 -1.21
C LEU A 133 26.54 11.33 -1.94
N GLY A 134 26.51 10.60 -3.06
CA GLY A 134 27.67 10.38 -3.92
C GLY A 134 28.16 11.67 -4.60
N ASP A 135 27.24 12.54 -5.02
CA ASP A 135 27.56 13.82 -5.64
C ASP A 135 28.12 14.84 -4.63
N ASP A 136 27.58 14.88 -3.41
CA ASP A 136 28.13 15.69 -2.31
C ASP A 136 29.55 15.24 -1.95
N HIS A 137 29.78 13.93 -1.88
CA HIS A 137 31.11 13.36 -1.66
C HIS A 137 32.07 13.72 -2.80
N LYS A 138 31.66 13.58 -4.07
CA LYS A 138 32.50 13.99 -5.22
C LYS A 138 32.81 15.49 -5.21
N THR A 139 31.84 16.33 -4.83
CA THR A 139 32.04 17.78 -4.73
C THR A 139 33.08 18.12 -3.66
N PHE A 140 33.08 17.39 -2.54
CA PHE A 140 34.08 17.55 -1.49
C PHE A 140 35.51 17.21 -1.96
N PHE A 141 35.68 16.20 -2.82
CA PHE A 141 37.01 15.74 -3.27
C PHE A 141 37.50 16.37 -4.58
N ALA A 142 36.62 16.69 -5.52
CA ALA A 142 36.98 17.14 -6.87
C ALA A 142 36.62 18.61 -7.17
N GLY A 143 35.98 19.31 -6.22
CA GLY A 143 35.57 20.71 -6.39
C GLY A 143 34.71 20.91 -7.65
N ASP A 144 35.08 21.87 -8.49
CA ASP A 144 34.35 22.25 -9.71
C ASP A 144 34.43 21.20 -10.85
N ASN A 145 35.35 20.23 -10.75
CA ASN A 145 35.52 19.18 -11.77
C ASN A 145 34.69 17.90 -11.47
N ALA A 146 33.83 17.92 -10.46
CA ALA A 146 33.01 16.79 -10.08
C ALA A 146 31.95 16.45 -11.15
N LEU A 147 32.02 15.24 -11.72
CA LEU A 147 30.97 14.67 -12.58
C LEU A 147 29.76 14.22 -11.73
N LYS A 148 28.72 15.06 -11.70
CA LYS A 148 27.49 14.90 -10.90
C LYS A 148 26.39 14.15 -11.66
N ALA A 149 25.66 13.28 -10.97
CA ALA A 149 24.41 12.70 -11.45
C ALA A 149 23.21 13.68 -11.31
N GLY A 150 23.24 14.57 -10.32
CA GLY A 150 22.27 15.62 -9.99
C GLY A 150 22.39 16.94 -10.76
N GLY A 151 22.93 16.91 -11.99
CA GLY A 151 23.12 18.13 -12.80
C GLY A 151 21.80 18.82 -13.23
N SER A 152 21.90 19.98 -13.89
CA SER A 152 20.74 20.77 -14.35
C SER A 152 19.80 20.00 -15.30
N LYS A 153 20.27 18.92 -15.93
CA LYS A 153 19.51 18.01 -16.79
C LYS A 153 18.92 16.80 -16.05
N ASN A 154 19.03 16.70 -14.72
CA ASN A 154 18.48 15.57 -13.97
C ASN A 154 16.94 15.60 -14.03
N THR A 155 16.36 14.49 -14.47
CA THR A 155 14.91 14.33 -14.65
C THR A 155 14.15 14.36 -13.32
N SER A 156 14.80 14.13 -12.18
CA SER A 156 14.17 14.18 -10.85
C SER A 156 13.81 15.60 -10.41
N ASN A 157 14.42 16.63 -11.02
CA ASN A 157 14.14 18.04 -10.73
C ASN A 157 12.68 18.42 -11.04
N GLN A 158 12.01 17.69 -11.94
CA GLN A 158 10.60 17.93 -12.27
C GLN A 158 9.64 17.58 -11.12
N PHE A 159 10.12 16.83 -10.11
CA PHE A 159 9.34 16.44 -8.92
C PHE A 159 9.64 17.30 -7.69
N GLU A 160 10.29 18.46 -7.87
CA GLU A 160 10.47 19.42 -6.79
C GLU A 160 9.24 20.32 -6.63
N VAL A 161 8.75 20.44 -5.39
CA VAL A 161 7.63 21.33 -5.08
C VAL A 161 8.13 22.77 -5.06
N LYS A 162 7.64 23.61 -5.99
CA LYS A 162 7.87 25.06 -5.95
C LYS A 162 7.18 25.63 -4.71
N LYS A 163 7.94 25.97 -3.67
CA LYS A 163 7.43 26.79 -2.54
C LYS A 163 7.03 28.16 -3.09
N VAL A 164 5.72 28.42 -3.17
CA VAL A 164 5.21 29.77 -3.42
C VAL A 164 5.46 30.59 -2.16
N ILE A 165 6.53 31.39 -2.17
CA ILE A 165 6.76 32.40 -1.14
C ILE A 165 5.70 33.49 -1.35
N LYS A 166 4.64 33.49 -0.53
CA LYS A 166 3.75 34.66 -0.42
C LYS A 166 4.60 35.83 0.10
N LYS A 167 4.92 36.80 -0.76
CA LYS A 167 5.44 38.10 -0.33
C LYS A 167 4.34 38.78 0.49
N THR A 168 4.50 38.80 1.82
CA THR A 168 3.66 39.62 2.69
C THR A 168 4.10 41.06 2.51
N THR A 169 3.30 41.86 1.80
CA THR A 169 3.49 43.31 1.68
C THR A 169 3.24 43.94 3.06
N LYS A 170 4.30 44.39 3.75
CA LYS A 170 4.13 45.27 4.91
C LYS A 170 3.63 46.62 4.39
N LYS A 171 2.41 47.01 4.76
CA LYS A 171 1.96 48.41 4.69
C LYS A 171 2.67 49.14 5.82
N GLU A 172 3.56 50.06 5.48
CA GLU A 172 4.05 51.08 6.40
C GLU A 172 2.93 52.10 6.62
N THR A 173 2.41 52.18 7.85
CA THR A 173 1.62 53.31 8.33
C THR A 173 2.58 54.41 8.72
N ALA A 174 2.67 55.46 7.89
CA ALA A 174 3.31 56.72 8.29
C ALA A 174 2.36 57.47 9.23
N ILE A 175 2.82 57.74 10.45
CA ILE A 175 2.19 58.64 11.40
C ILE A 175 2.86 60.01 11.19
N ALA A 176 2.07 61.02 10.85
CA ALA A 176 2.36 62.43 11.07
C ALA A 176 1.03 63.15 11.32
#